data_AF-A0A2S0WCK9-F1
#
_entry.id   AF-A0A2S0WCK9-F1
#
_cell.length_a   1.000
_cell.length_b   1.000
_cell.length_c   1.000
_cell.angle_alpha   90.00
_cell.angle_beta   90.00
_cell.angle_gamma   90.00
#
_symmetry.space_group_name_H-M   'P 1'
#
loop_
_entity.id
_entity.type
_entity.pdbx_description
1 polymer ?
#
loop_
_entity_poly.entity_id
_entity_poly.type
_entity_poly.pdbx_seq_one_letter_code
_entity_poly.pdbx_strand_id
1 'polypeptide(L)' 'MDITIVKGNPTDDEVAALTAVLTELEAEARAKRGTGERDLWGTPTLSRHFSTVFNPGAFSNVTYF' A
#
# COMPACT_ATOMS: atom_id res chain seq x y z
N MET A 1 5.59 17.71 0.57
CA MET A 1 5.01 17.02 -0.59
C MET A 1 5.85 17.45 -1.79
N ASP A 2 6.64 16.56 -2.37
CA ASP A 2 7.50 16.89 -3.52
C ASP A 2 6.81 16.44 -4.81
N ILE A 3 6.62 17.35 -5.77
CA ILE A 3 5.91 17.10 -7.03
C ILE A 3 6.96 17.04 -8.15
N THR A 4 6.90 16.00 -9.00
CA THR A 4 7.77 15.86 -10.17
C THR A 4 6.98 16.16 -11.46
N ILE A 5 7.46 17.12 -12.24
CA ILE A 5 6.87 17.46 -13.55
C ILE A 5 7.45 16.52 -14.60
N VAL A 6 6.59 15.68 -15.20
CA VAL A 6 7.01 14.70 -16.21
C VAL A 6 7.04 15.30 -17.62
N LYS A 7 6.20 16.32 -17.88
CA LYS A 7 6.07 16.96 -19.20
C LYS A 7 5.54 18.39 -19.06
N GLY A 8 5.95 19.27 -19.97
CA GLY A 8 5.52 20.67 -20.05
C GLY A 8 6.64 21.64 -19.64
N ASN A 9 6.34 22.93 -19.68
CA ASN A 9 7.20 24.00 -19.16
C ASN A 9 6.35 24.96 -18.32
N PRO A 10 5.82 24.51 -17.18
CA PRO A 10 5.03 25.37 -16.31
C PRO A 10 5.91 26.48 -15.73
N THR A 11 5.28 27.60 -15.40
CA THR A 11 5.98 28.68 -14.69
C THR A 11 6.08 28.36 -13.20
N ASP A 12 7.02 29.00 -12.51
CA ASP A 12 7.20 28.81 -11.06
C ASP A 12 5.92 29.13 -10.27
N ASP A 13 5.15 30.14 -10.73
CA ASP A 13 3.88 30.52 -10.13
C ASP A 13 2.81 29.42 -10.25
N GLU A 14 2.74 28.74 -11.41
CA GLU A 14 1.81 27.63 -11.63
C GLU A 14 2.16 26.43 -10.76
N VAL A 15 3.46 26.15 -10.59
CA VAL A 15 3.94 25.07 -9.71
C VAL A 15 3.61 25.39 -8.24
N ALA A 16 3.80 26.64 -7.83
CA ALA A 16 3.46 27.08 -6.48
C ALA A 16 1.95 26.96 -6.20
N ALA A 17 1.11 27.41 -7.14
CA ALA A 17 -0.33 27.31 -7.03
C ALA A 17 -0.80 25.86 -6.95
N LEU A 18 -0.28 24.97 -7.80
CA LEU A 18 -0.61 23.54 -7.77
C LEU A 18 -0.18 22.89 -6.45
N THR A 19 1.00 23.22 -5.96
CA THR A 19 1.51 22.70 -4.68
C THR A 19 0.59 23.13 -3.54
N ALA A 20 0.19 24.41 -3.50
CA ALA A 20 -0.71 24.93 -2.47
C ALA A 20 -2.05 24.16 -2.45
N VAL A 21 -2.70 24.01 -3.60
CA VAL A 21 -3.98 23.30 -3.72
C VAL A 21 -3.85 21.84 -3.29
N LEU A 22 -2.79 21.15 -3.72
CA LEU A 22 -2.58 19.75 -3.34
C LEU A 22 -2.31 19.59 -1.84
N THR A 23 -1.57 20.52 -1.22
CA THR A 23 -1.35 20.49 0.23
C THR A 23 -2.63 20.74 1.02
N GLU A 24 -3.51 21.63 0.54
CA GLU A 24 -4.82 21.87 1.15
C GLU A 24 -5.71 20.63 1.06
N LEU A 25 -5.79 20.02 -0.13
CA LEU A 25 -6.55 18.79 -0.34
C LEU A 25 -6.02 17.62 0.51
N GLU A 26 -4.70 17.50 0.68
CA GLU A 26 -4.10 16.49 1.55
C GLU A 26 -4.50 16.72 3.02
N ALA A 27 -4.44 17.96 3.49
CA ALA A 27 -4.82 18.32 4.85
C ALA A 27 -6.31 18.03 5.09
N GLU A 28 -7.18 18.36 4.14
CA GLU A 28 -8.61 18.07 4.20
C GLU A 28 -8.89 16.56 4.20
N ALA A 29 -8.23 15.80 3.32
CA ALA A 29 -8.33 14.35 3.27
C ALA A 29 -7.86 13.71 4.59
N ARG A 30 -6.80 14.24 5.20
CA ARG A 30 -6.31 13.79 6.50
C ARG A 30 -7.29 14.11 7.63
N ALA A 31 -7.93 15.28 7.61
CA ALA A 31 -8.98 15.63 8.57
C ALA A 31 -10.24 14.75 8.42
N LYS A 32 -10.57 14.36 7.19
CA LYS A 32 -11.69 13.47 6.86
C LYS A 32 -11.40 11.98 7.09
N ARG A 33 -10.13 11.58 7.29
CA ARG A 33 -9.80 10.22 7.74
C ARG A 33 -10.31 10.03 9.16
N GLY A 34 -11.56 9.58 9.27
CA GLY A 34 -12.12 9.10 10.53
C GLY A 34 -11.36 7.88 11.04
N THR A 35 -11.59 7.52 12.30
CA THR A 35 -11.01 6.31 12.95
C THR A 35 -11.62 4.99 12.46
N GLY A 36 -12.26 5.01 11.29
CA GLY A 36 -12.93 3.85 10.70
C GLY A 36 -11.94 2.77 10.28
N GLU A 37 -12.44 1.54 10.18
CA GLU A 37 -11.65 0.42 9.69
C GLU A 37 -11.12 0.73 8.28
N ARG A 38 -9.83 0.45 8.06
CA ARG A 38 -9.19 0.74 6.79
C ARG A 38 -9.84 -0.12 5.70
N ASP A 39 -10.19 0.49 4.58
CA ASP A 39 -10.56 -0.27 3.39
C ASP A 39 -9.31 -1.02 2.89
N LEU A 40 -9.32 -2.34 3.08
CA LEU A 40 -8.24 -3.25 2.68
C LEU A 40 -8.57 -3.97 1.37
N TRP A 41 -9.63 -3.56 0.67
CA TRP A 41 -10.00 -4.14 -0.61
C TRP A 41 -8.86 -4.02 -1.62
N GLY A 42 -8.45 -5.13 -2.23
CA GLY A 42 -7.37 -5.16 -3.21
C GLY A 42 -5.96 -5.00 -2.62
N THR A 43 -5.81 -4.86 -1.31
CA THR A 43 -4.48 -5.01 -0.70
C THR A 43 -4.05 -6.47 -0.86
N PRO A 44 -2.82 -6.75 -1.34
CA PRO A 44 -2.30 -8.10 -1.32
C PRO A 44 -2.16 -8.49 0.14
N THR A 45 -3.19 -9.15 0.68
CA THR A 45 -3.14 -9.71 2.02
C THR A 45 -1.87 -10.56 2.07
N LEU A 46 -1.02 -10.30 3.09
CA LEU A 46 0.10 -11.19 3.38
C LEU A 46 -0.48 -12.60 3.36
N SER A 47 -0.06 -13.41 2.39
CA SER A 47 -0.55 -14.76 2.21
C SER A 47 -0.29 -15.53 3.50
N ARG A 48 -1.26 -15.54 4.43
CA ARG A 48 -1.19 -16.33 5.67
C ARG A 48 -1.21 -17.82 5.37
N HIS A 49 -1.48 -18.18 4.12
CA HIS A 49 -1.11 -19.47 3.57
C HIS A 49 0.35 -19.36 3.11
N PHE A 50 1.28 -19.66 4.02
CA PHE A 50 2.56 -20.19 3.61
C PHE A 50 2.27 -21.33 2.62
N SER A 51 2.95 -21.36 1.48
CA SER A 51 2.91 -22.53 0.60
C SER A 51 3.10 -23.77 1.46
N THR A 52 2.19 -24.74 1.41
CA THR A 52 2.36 -26.00 2.13
C THR A 52 3.69 -26.62 1.70
N VAL A 53 4.75 -26.43 2.49
CA VAL A 53 6.06 -27.01 2.22
C VAL A 53 5.91 -28.49 2.56
N PHE A 54 5.91 -29.33 1.52
CA PHE A 54 5.91 -30.78 1.71
C PHE A 54 7.13 -31.18 2.55
N ASN A 55 6.90 -31.60 3.80
CA ASN A 55 7.92 -32.12 4.69
C ASN A 55 7.84 -33.66 4.71
N PRO A 56 8.66 -34.38 3.93
CA PRO A 56 8.65 -35.84 3.91
C PRO A 56 9.03 -36.47 5.26
N GLY A 57 9.65 -35.72 6.18
CA GLY A 57 9.94 -36.16 7.54
C GLY A 57 8.82 -35.90 8.56
N ALA A 58 7.69 -35.31 8.15
CA ALA A 58 6.56 -35.05 9.06
C ALA A 58 5.82 -36.33 9.46
N PHE A 59 6.04 -37.44 8.76
CA PHE A 59 5.41 -38.72 9.05
C PHE A 59 6.49 -39.76 9.40
N SER A 60 6.29 -40.50 10.49
CA SER A 60 7.17 -41.61 10.85
C SER A 60 6.80 -42.84 10.02
N ASN A 61 7.80 -43.48 9.40
CA ASN A 61 7.60 -44.75 8.71
C ASN A 61 7.37 -45.85 9.76
N VAL A 62 6.13 -46.33 9.87
CA VAL A 62 5.81 -47.50 10.69
C VAL A 62 6.02 -48.74 9.83
N THR A 63 7.02 -49.54 10.16
CA THR A 63 7.20 -50.89 9.59
C THR A 63 6.48 -51.87 10.50
N TYR A 64 5.46 -52.55 9.98
CA TYR A 64 4.86 -53.70 10.65
C TYR A 64 5.67 -54.95 10.29
N PHE A 65 6.04 -55.74 11.30
CA PHE A 65 6.70 -57.05 11.17
C PHE A 65 5.72 -58.16 11.56
#